data_AF-A0A8J2LN37-F1
#
_entry.id   AF-A0A8J2LN37-F1
#
_cell.length_a   1.000
_cell.length_b   1.000
_cell.length_c   1.000
_cell.angle_alpha   90.00
_cell.angle_beta   90.00
_cell.angle_gamma   90.00
#
_symmetry.space_group_name_H-M   'P 1'
#
loop_
_entity.id
_entity.type
_entity.pdbx_description
1 polymer ?
#
loop_
_entity_poly.entity_id
_entity_poly.type
_entity_poly.pdbx_seq_one_letter_code
_entity_poly.pdbx_strand_id
1 'polypeptide(L)'
;MVGKLAAVLVLAVVSATTVYGQHDPHFVGNRTVLVHLFEWRWNDIAEECERFLGPYGYGGVQVSPPNENLIVDQNPERRPWWERYQPVSYKLETRSGSEQEFQSM
;
A
#
# COMPACT_ATOMS: atom_id res chain seq x y z
N MET A 1 -33.80 -16.55 28.50
CA MET A 1 -33.20 -17.48 27.52
C MET A 1 -32.97 -16.78 26.16
N VAL A 2 -33.98 -16.08 25.62
CA VAL A 2 -33.92 -15.34 24.34
C VAL A 2 -32.77 -14.31 24.26
N GLY A 3 -32.55 -13.48 25.29
CA GLY A 3 -31.50 -12.46 25.26
C GLY A 3 -30.06 -13.01 25.23
N LYS A 4 -29.82 -14.19 25.83
CA LYS A 4 -28.52 -14.86 25.76
C LYS A 4 -28.27 -15.45 24.37
N LEU A 5 -29.31 -16.01 23.74
CA LEU A 5 -29.24 -16.55 22.38
C LEU A 5 -28.97 -15.44 21.35
N ALA A 6 -29.64 -14.29 21.49
CA ALA A 6 -29.41 -13.12 20.65
C ALA A 6 -27.97 -12.59 20.74
N ALA A 7 -27.43 -12.49 21.97
CA ALA A 7 -26.05 -12.04 22.18
C ALA A 7 -25.01 -13.00 21.56
N VAL A 8 -25.23 -14.32 21.68
CA VAL A 8 -24.36 -15.33 21.06
C VAL A 8 -24.41 -15.25 19.53
N LEU A 9 -25.61 -15.03 18.96
CA LEU A 9 -25.76 -14.88 17.51
C LEU A 9 -25.04 -13.63 16.98
N VAL A 10 -25.17 -12.50 17.68
CA VAL A 10 -24.46 -11.26 17.32
C VAL A 10 -22.94 -11.46 17.35
N LEU A 11 -22.43 -12.10 18.42
CA LEU A 11 -20.99 -12.37 18.55
C LEU A 11 -20.48 -13.29 17.43
N ALA A 12 -21.25 -14.33 17.09
CA ALA A 12 -20.92 -15.25 16.01
C ALA A 12 -20.90 -14.56 14.63
N VAL A 13 -21.87 -13.68 14.37
CA VAL A 13 -21.94 -12.89 13.12
C VAL A 13 -20.75 -11.94 13.02
N VAL A 14 -20.45 -11.17 14.08
CA VAL A 14 -19.30 -10.25 14.10
C VAL A 14 -17.99 -11.00 13.88
N SER A 15 -17.79 -12.12 14.58
CA SER A 15 -16.59 -12.95 14.45
C SER A 15 -16.47 -13.55 13.04
N ALA A 16 -17.58 -13.96 12.43
CA ALA A 16 -17.56 -14.43 11.05
C ALA A 16 -17.17 -13.30 10.09
N THR A 17 -17.76 -12.10 10.23
CA THR A 17 -17.43 -10.96 9.35
C THR A 17 -15.98 -10.52 9.43
N THR A 18 -15.36 -10.53 10.61
CA THR A 18 -13.94 -10.18 10.76
C THR A 18 -13.03 -11.24 10.14
N VAL A 19 -13.38 -12.53 10.27
CA VAL A 19 -12.64 -13.63 9.64
C VAL A 19 -12.72 -13.59 8.12
N TYR A 20 -13.89 -13.27 7.55
CA TYR A 20 -14.03 -13.16 6.09
C TYR A 20 -13.31 -11.93 5.52
N GLY A 21 -13.26 -10.81 6.26
CA GLY A 21 -12.60 -9.58 5.80
C GLY A 21 -11.07 -9.61 5.83
N GLN A 22 -10.43 -10.55 6.54
CA GLN A 22 -8.97 -10.52 6.75
C GLN A 22 -8.13 -10.66 5.46
N HIS A 23 -8.72 -11.22 4.40
CA HIS A 23 -8.08 -11.44 3.10
C HIS A 23 -8.69 -10.58 1.98
N ASP A 24 -9.57 -9.64 2.32
CA ASP A 24 -10.12 -8.70 1.34
C ASP A 24 -9.03 -7.68 0.96
N PRO A 25 -8.60 -7.61 -0.31
CA PRO A 25 -7.61 -6.65 -0.76
C PRO A 25 -8.18 -5.22 -0.89
N HIS A 26 -9.48 -5.02 -0.66
CA HIS A 26 -10.20 -3.75 -0.77
C HIS A 26 -10.14 -3.13 -2.17
N PHE A 27 -10.14 -3.96 -3.22
CA PHE A 27 -10.18 -3.50 -4.60
C PHE A 27 -11.58 -3.01 -5.00
N VAL A 28 -11.61 -2.02 -5.89
CA VAL A 28 -12.88 -1.51 -6.46
C VAL A 28 -13.46 -2.54 -7.44
N GLY A 29 -14.72 -2.91 -7.24
CA GLY A 29 -15.46 -3.76 -8.17
C GLY A 29 -14.86 -5.15 -8.31
N ASN A 30 -14.59 -5.57 -9.54
CA ASN A 30 -14.07 -6.90 -9.88
C ASN A 30 -12.57 -6.90 -10.26
N ARG A 31 -11.81 -5.87 -9.85
CA ARG A 31 -10.36 -5.81 -10.07
C ARG A 31 -9.66 -6.86 -9.20
N THR A 32 -8.63 -7.53 -9.73
CA THR A 32 -7.95 -8.65 -9.04
C THR A 32 -6.42 -8.59 -9.05
N VAL A 33 -5.83 -7.61 -9.74
CA VAL A 33 -4.38 -7.53 -9.96
C VAL A 33 -3.79 -6.36 -9.17
N LEU A 34 -2.71 -6.62 -8.45
CA LEU A 34 -1.84 -5.59 -7.90
C LEU A 34 -0.53 -5.57 -8.68
N VAL A 35 -0.02 -4.39 -9.01
CA VAL A 35 1.26 -4.21 -9.69
C VAL A 35 2.31 -3.63 -8.74
N HIS A 36 3.53 -4.12 -8.82
CA HIS A 36 4.67 -3.54 -8.10
C HIS A 36 5.42 -2.58 -9.02
N LEU A 37 5.17 -1.28 -8.88
CA LEU A 37 5.90 -0.22 -9.60
C LEU A 37 7.20 0.10 -8.85
N PHE A 38 8.16 -0.81 -8.97
CA PHE A 38 9.41 -0.79 -8.21
C PHE A 38 10.27 0.45 -8.50
N GLU A 39 10.60 1.20 -7.45
CA GLU A 39 11.40 2.44 -7.46
C GLU A 39 10.81 3.62 -8.27
N TRP A 40 9.50 3.59 -8.56
CA TRP A 40 8.84 4.73 -9.22
C TRP A 40 8.65 5.93 -8.27
N ARG A 41 8.55 7.13 -8.85
CA ARG A 41 8.21 8.36 -8.11
C ARG A 41 6.70 8.49 -7.94
N TRP A 42 6.27 9.21 -6.90
CA TRP A 42 4.84 9.37 -6.57
C TRP A 42 4.04 9.99 -7.72
N ASN A 43 4.55 11.06 -8.33
CA ASN A 43 3.89 11.71 -9.46
C ASN A 43 3.77 10.79 -10.70
N ASP A 44 4.79 9.95 -10.94
CA ASP A 44 4.77 9.00 -12.06
C ASP A 44 3.71 7.90 -11.82
N ILE A 45 3.52 7.47 -10.56
CA ILE A 45 2.47 6.52 -10.16
C ILE A 45 1.08 7.16 -10.28
N ALA A 46 0.91 8.41 -9.83
CA ALA A 46 -0.35 9.14 -9.93
C ALA A 46 -0.82 9.23 -11.39
N GLU A 47 0.08 9.60 -12.30
CA GLU A 47 -0.22 9.66 -13.74
C GLU A 47 -0.56 8.27 -14.30
N GLU A 48 0.20 7.23 -13.92
CA GLU A 48 -0.02 5.85 -14.37
C GLU A 48 -1.36 5.28 -13.87
N CYS A 49 -1.79 5.66 -12.66
CA CYS A 49 -3.11 5.34 -12.11
C CYS A 49 -4.23 5.88 -13.00
N GLU A 50 -4.14 7.12 -13.46
CA GLU A 50 -5.17 7.76 -14.30
C GLU A 50 -5.13 7.28 -15.75
N ARG A 51 -3.94 7.25 -16.36
CA ARG A 51 -3.81 7.01 -17.81
C ARG A 51 -3.82 5.54 -18.20
N PHE A 52 -3.52 4.62 -17.27
CA PHE A 52 -3.38 3.19 -17.58
C PHE A 52 -4.03 2.27 -16.53
N LEU A 53 -3.57 2.23 -15.29
CA LEU A 53 -4.01 1.22 -14.32
C LEU A 53 -5.52 1.29 -14.03
N GLY A 54 -6.05 2.50 -13.92
CA GLY A 54 -7.48 2.79 -13.81
C GLY A 54 -8.28 2.20 -14.98
N PRO A 55 -8.07 2.68 -16.23
CA PRO A 55 -8.78 2.20 -17.41
C PRO A 55 -8.62 0.70 -17.70
N TYR A 56 -7.48 0.10 -17.37
CA TYR A 56 -7.17 -1.30 -17.67
C TYR A 56 -7.46 -2.27 -16.50
N GLY A 57 -8.09 -1.80 -15.42
CA GLY A 57 -8.67 -2.68 -14.40
C GLY A 57 -7.71 -3.23 -13.34
N TYR A 58 -6.57 -2.57 -13.10
CA TYR A 58 -5.66 -2.92 -12.00
C TYR A 58 -6.26 -2.51 -10.65
N GLY A 59 -6.22 -3.41 -9.66
CA GLY A 59 -6.79 -3.21 -8.33
C GLY A 59 -5.98 -2.30 -7.40
N GLY A 60 -4.66 -2.24 -7.58
CA GLY A 60 -3.80 -1.37 -6.77
C GLY A 60 -2.33 -1.42 -7.16
N VAL A 61 -1.54 -0.61 -6.46
CA VAL A 61 -0.10 -0.49 -6.63
C VAL A 61 0.59 -0.81 -5.30
N GLN A 62 1.59 -1.69 -5.32
CA GLN A 62 2.56 -1.79 -4.24
C GLN A 62 3.70 -0.82 -4.55
N VAL A 63 3.96 0.08 -3.61
CA VAL A 63 5.03 1.07 -3.71
C VAL A 63 6.31 0.59 -3.02
N SER A 64 7.44 1.18 -3.40
CA SER A 64 8.68 1.06 -2.62
C SER A 64 8.55 1.78 -1.27
N PRO A 65 9.38 1.45 -0.24
CA PRO A 65 9.23 2.02 1.11
C PRO A 65 9.16 3.57 1.10
N PRO A 66 8.06 4.17 1.60
CA PRO A 66 7.83 5.61 1.50
C PRO A 66 8.44 6.40 2.66
N ASN A 67 8.93 5.72 3.70
CA ASN A 67 9.55 6.36 4.86
C ASN A 67 11.03 6.68 4.60
N GLU A 68 11.55 7.71 5.27
CA GLU A 68 12.95 8.15 5.20
C GLU A 68 13.91 6.97 5.44
N ASN A 69 14.88 6.83 4.55
CA ASN A 69 15.84 5.73 4.52
C ASN A 69 17.28 6.24 4.49
N LEU A 70 18.22 5.34 4.77
CA LEU A 70 19.65 5.63 4.69
C LEU A 70 20.04 6.06 3.27
N ILE A 71 20.89 7.08 3.15
CA ILE A 71 21.52 7.46 1.88
C ILE A 71 22.85 6.71 1.77
N VAL A 72 22.92 5.75 0.86
CA VAL A 72 24.15 5.00 0.60
C VAL A 72 24.88 5.64 -0.58
N ASP A 73 25.95 6.38 -0.29
CA ASP A 73 26.72 7.11 -1.31
C ASP A 73 28.20 6.68 -1.37
N GLN A 74 28.48 5.40 -1.09
CA GLN A 74 29.84 4.84 -1.04
C GLN A 74 30.15 3.94 -2.25
N ASN A 75 31.43 3.87 -2.65
CA ASN A 75 31.93 2.96 -3.70
C ASN A 75 31.81 1.49 -3.21
N PRO A 76 31.33 0.53 -4.03
CA PRO A 76 31.17 0.60 -5.50
C PRO A 76 29.81 1.05 -6.04
N GLU A 77 28.79 1.20 -5.21
CA GLU A 77 27.42 1.42 -5.69
C GLU A 77 26.79 2.64 -5.02
N ARG A 78 26.48 3.65 -5.83
CA ARG A 78 25.80 4.87 -5.37
C ARG A 78 24.30 4.64 -5.45
N ARG A 79 23.61 4.86 -4.34
CA ARG A 79 22.14 4.81 -4.23
C ARG A 79 21.51 3.47 -4.67
N PRO A 80 22.00 2.32 -4.18
CA PRO A 80 21.43 1.01 -4.48
C PRO A 80 19.96 0.91 -4.06
N TRP A 81 19.17 0.08 -4.75
CA TRP A 81 17.74 -0.10 -4.44
C TRP A 81 17.48 -0.55 -2.99
N TRP A 82 18.39 -1.35 -2.43
CA TRP A 82 18.23 -1.92 -1.08
C TRP A 82 18.38 -0.86 0.02
N GLU A 83 18.87 0.35 -0.29
CA GLU A 83 19.00 1.42 0.72
C GLU A 83 17.63 1.78 1.34
N ARG A 84 16.54 1.60 0.59
CA ARG A 84 15.16 1.87 1.06
C ARG A 84 14.68 0.92 2.15
N TYR A 85 15.38 -0.19 2.35
CA TYR A 85 15.10 -1.16 3.41
C TYR A 85 15.97 -0.93 4.66
N GLN A 86 16.61 0.24 4.77
CA GLN A 86 17.31 0.70 5.97
C GLN A 86 16.62 1.98 6.50
N PRO A 87 15.49 1.85 7.22
CA PRO A 87 14.74 2.99 7.75
C PRO A 87 15.59 3.87 8.67
N VAL A 88 15.44 5.18 8.53
CA VAL A 88 16.02 6.19 9.43
C VAL A 88 14.94 6.84 10.28
N SER A 89 13.78 7.13 9.68
CA SER A 89 12.60 7.63 10.40
C SER A 89 11.31 7.24 9.67
N TYR A 90 10.17 7.67 10.21
CA TYR A 90 8.84 7.51 9.60
C TYR A 90 8.39 8.73 8.79
N LYS A 91 9.25 9.71 8.55
CA LYS A 91 8.93 10.84 7.66
C LYS A 91 8.71 10.33 6.24
N LEU A 92 7.70 10.84 5.55
CA LEU A 92 7.41 10.48 4.16
C LEU A 92 8.25 11.31 3.19
N GLU A 93 9.58 11.13 3.26
CA GLU A 93 10.54 11.90 2.46
C GLU A 93 11.60 10.93 1.90
N THR A 94 11.54 10.66 0.60
CA THR A 94 12.41 9.67 -0.06
C THR A 94 12.80 10.12 -1.47
N ARG A 95 13.58 9.31 -2.19
CA ARG A 95 13.84 9.53 -3.63
C ARG A 95 12.57 9.51 -4.49
N SER A 96 11.49 8.89 -4.03
CA SER A 96 10.23 8.86 -4.78
C SER A 96 9.47 10.18 -4.72
N GLY A 97 9.73 11.03 -3.71
CA GLY A 97 9.07 12.32 -3.51
C GLY A 97 8.77 12.63 -2.04
N SER A 98 8.16 13.79 -1.82
CA SER A 98 7.77 14.32 -0.50
C SER A 98 6.44 13.78 0.01
N GLU A 99 6.09 14.14 1.24
CA GLU A 99 4.80 13.80 1.86
C GLU A 99 3.62 14.34 1.05
N GLN A 100 3.73 15.56 0.48
CA GLN A 100 2.67 16.15 -0.33
C GLN A 100 2.46 15.39 -1.64
N GLU A 101 3.56 14.96 -2.27
CA GLU A 101 3.49 14.15 -3.49
C GLU A 101 2.94 12.75 -3.19
N PHE A 102 3.30 12.15 -2.05
CA PHE A 102 2.72 10.88 -1.61
C PHE A 102 1.22 10.97 -1.32
N GLN A 103 0.76 12.09 -0.74
CA GLN A 103 -0.67 12.34 -0.50
C GLN A 103 -1.43 12.58 -1.81
N SER A 104 -0.79 13.16 -2.82
CA SER A 104 -1.41 13.48 -4.11
C SER A 104 -1.52 12.28 -5.05
N MET A 105 -0.70 11.25 -4.84
CA MET A 105 -0.71 9.97 -5.58
C MET A 105 -1.93 9.12 -5.18
#